data_AF-A0A7S0P5A2-F1
#
_entry.id   AF-A0A7S0P5A2-F1
#
_cell.length_a   1.000
_cell.length_b   1.000
_cell.length_c   1.000
_cell.angle_alpha   90.00
_cell.angle_beta   90.00
_cell.angle_gamma   90.00
#
_symmetry.space_group_name_H-M   'P 1'
#
loop_
_entity.id
_entity.type
_entity.pdbx_description
1 polymer ?
#
loop_
_entity_poly.entity_id
_entity_poly.type
_entity_poly.pdbx_seq_one_letter_code
_entity_poly.pdbx_strand_id
1 'polypeptide(L)'
;MARHRDQRTMAHVEALPVVSILAGTSALALALRPSLLGQLDARLHSLLLPWLDGKSAYEALKAVGKLLICSFSLHRVCGVVRGPGVKAYVIEAAMPLLKRLPVVQKQLDESRKSVRSDLARTLLKDLTQPRDALPERGMPSEELLALMRERHALDRRYWADGKVTGAIYHGEAEHMELVGRVYGMFAFFNPLHADLHPATRQMDAEVVGMTLRLFNGTDGACGAFTTGGTESILMSMKAYRDWGAKVRRIDKPNVVVCATAHAAFDKAAQYFGIELRKARADAEQAVDLRHVRRLIDSNTVALVGSAPQYPTGTVDPIEALGEMAARHGVGLHVDCCLGGFLLPFARKAGFSLPHGFDFSVREIG
;
A
#
# COMPACT_ATOMS: atom_id res chain seq x y z
N MET A 1 31.81 -54.25 -31.90
CA MET A 1 33.05 -54.34 -32.71
C MET A 1 33.88 -53.08 -32.47
N ALA A 2 35.22 -53.16 -32.60
CA ALA A 2 36.25 -52.09 -32.67
C ALA A 2 35.95 -50.69 -32.03
N ARG A 3 36.66 -50.16 -31.01
CA ARG A 3 38.11 -49.91 -30.77
C ARG A 3 38.85 -49.09 -31.83
N HIS A 4 39.58 -48.05 -31.35
CA HIS A 4 40.59 -47.20 -32.03
C HIS A 4 40.03 -46.24 -33.11
N ARG A 5 40.57 -45.05 -33.41
CA ARG A 5 41.82 -44.30 -33.04
C ARG A 5 41.62 -42.79 -33.43
N ASP A 6 42.44 -41.78 -33.09
CA ASP A 6 43.46 -41.61 -32.03
C ASP A 6 43.62 -40.11 -31.61
N GLN A 7 44.32 -39.91 -30.48
CA GLN A 7 45.17 -38.80 -30.01
C GLN A 7 45.39 -37.43 -30.72
N ARG A 8 45.45 -36.40 -29.85
CA ARG A 8 46.31 -35.17 -29.84
C ARG A 8 46.06 -34.01 -30.83
N THR A 9 45.72 -32.83 -30.29
CA THR A 9 46.52 -31.59 -30.49
C THR A 9 46.38 -30.62 -29.30
N MET A 10 47.20 -29.56 -29.26
CA MET A 10 47.52 -28.76 -28.07
C MET A 10 46.55 -27.60 -27.77
N ALA A 11 46.69 -27.11 -26.54
CA ALA A 11 46.03 -25.95 -25.97
C ALA A 11 46.04 -24.67 -26.84
N HIS A 12 44.87 -24.03 -26.91
CA HIS A 12 44.75 -22.58 -26.85
C HIS A 12 43.59 -22.25 -25.89
N VAL A 13 43.89 -21.53 -24.80
CA VAL A 13 42.87 -20.93 -23.94
C VAL A 13 42.53 -19.58 -24.54
N GLU A 14 41.44 -19.52 -25.31
CA GLU A 14 40.92 -18.24 -25.77
C GLU A 14 40.44 -17.41 -24.58
N ALA A 15 40.78 -16.12 -24.59
CA ALA A 15 40.36 -15.19 -23.56
C ALA A 15 38.84 -14.93 -23.68
N LEU A 16 38.07 -15.57 -22.81
CA LEU A 16 36.63 -15.32 -22.69
C LEU A 16 36.36 -13.81 -22.50
N PRO A 17 35.45 -13.21 -23.29
CA PRO A 17 35.16 -11.79 -23.18
C PRO A 17 34.44 -11.49 -21.86
N VAL A 18 35.14 -10.76 -20.98
CA VAL A 18 34.68 -10.37 -19.62
C VAL A 18 33.40 -9.52 -19.62
N VAL A 19 32.96 -9.06 -20.80
CA VAL A 19 31.78 -8.19 -20.99
C VAL A 19 30.44 -8.88 -20.68
N SER A 20 30.36 -10.23 -20.72
CA SER A 20 29.07 -10.92 -20.57
C SER A 20 28.48 -10.95 -19.14
N ILE A 21 29.19 -10.46 -18.11
CA ILE A 21 28.70 -10.46 -16.71
C ILE A 21 27.76 -9.27 -16.41
N LEU A 22 27.63 -8.29 -17.32
CA LEU A 22 26.69 -7.16 -17.21
C LEU A 22 25.34 -7.35 -17.93
N ALA A 23 25.02 -8.58 -18.34
CA ALA A 23 23.77 -8.95 -19.02
C ALA A 23 22.49 -8.93 -18.13
N GLY A 24 22.48 -8.11 -17.07
CA GLY A 24 21.28 -7.76 -16.29
C GLY A 24 20.54 -6.51 -16.81
N THR A 25 20.96 -5.97 -17.96
CA THR A 25 20.53 -4.67 -18.50
C THR A 25 19.69 -4.78 -19.77
N SER A 26 19.07 -5.94 -20.01
CA SER A 26 18.30 -6.27 -21.23
C SER A 26 17.11 -5.35 -21.52
N ALA A 27 16.63 -4.57 -20.54
CA ALA A 27 15.61 -3.55 -20.73
C ALA A 27 16.16 -2.14 -21.02
N LEU A 28 17.41 -1.85 -20.62
CA LEU A 28 18.02 -0.53 -20.82
C LEU A 28 18.63 -0.37 -22.22
N ALA A 29 19.21 -1.45 -22.76
CA ALA A 29 19.83 -1.47 -24.08
C ALA A 29 18.83 -1.22 -25.23
N LEU A 30 17.56 -1.57 -25.03
CA LEU A 30 16.46 -1.35 -25.99
C LEU A 30 15.84 0.06 -25.93
N ALA A 31 16.19 0.87 -24.93
CA ALA A 31 15.57 2.19 -24.70
C ALA A 31 16.49 3.38 -25.05
N LEU A 32 17.77 3.15 -25.32
CA LEU A 32 18.76 4.20 -25.61
C LEU A 32 19.04 4.29 -27.11
N ARG A 33 19.08 5.52 -27.65
CA ARG A 33 19.50 5.73 -29.06
C ARG A 33 20.91 5.16 -29.28
N PRO A 34 21.21 4.52 -30.43
CA PRO A 34 22.54 3.92 -30.69
C PRO A 34 23.72 4.88 -30.47
N SER A 35 23.54 6.16 -30.77
CA SER A 35 24.54 7.21 -30.53
C SER A 35 24.82 7.47 -29.05
N LEU A 36 23.83 7.33 -28.16
CA LEU A 36 24.03 7.54 -26.73
C LEU A 36 24.74 6.35 -26.08
N LEU A 37 24.42 5.13 -26.52
CA LEU A 37 25.14 3.91 -26.15
C LEU A 37 26.61 3.99 -26.59
N GLY A 38 26.89 4.36 -27.85
CA GLY A 38 28.26 4.54 -28.33
C GLY A 38 29.05 5.63 -27.59
N GLN A 39 28.39 6.73 -27.17
CA GLN A 39 29.03 7.78 -26.35
C GLN A 39 29.29 7.33 -24.90
N LEU A 40 28.38 6.56 -24.31
CA LEU A 40 28.57 5.96 -22.97
C LEU A 40 29.68 4.91 -23.00
N ASP A 41 29.69 4.05 -24.01
CA ASP A 41 30.69 3.01 -24.19
C ASP A 41 32.07 3.62 -24.42
N ALA A 42 32.22 4.56 -25.36
CA ALA A 42 33.47 5.29 -25.57
C ALA A 42 33.98 6.00 -24.29
N ARG A 43 33.08 6.60 -23.49
CA ARG A 43 33.45 7.23 -22.20
C ARG A 43 33.90 6.20 -21.17
N LEU A 44 33.15 5.11 -21.00
CA LEU A 44 33.51 4.01 -20.09
C LEU A 44 34.84 3.38 -20.51
N HIS A 45 35.04 3.13 -21.80
CA HIS A 45 36.30 2.64 -22.37
C HIS A 45 37.45 3.59 -22.02
N SER A 46 37.29 4.90 -22.27
CA SER A 46 38.32 5.92 -21.98
C SER A 46 38.66 6.10 -20.49
N LEU A 47 37.72 5.83 -19.59
CA LEU A 47 37.90 5.95 -18.14
C LEU A 47 38.44 4.67 -17.50
N LEU A 48 38.04 3.50 -18.01
CA LEU A 48 38.39 2.20 -17.44
C LEU A 48 39.69 1.64 -18.02
N LEU A 49 39.97 1.82 -19.32
CA LEU A 49 41.21 1.32 -19.93
C LEU A 49 42.47 1.78 -19.19
N PRO A 50 42.71 3.08 -18.95
CA PRO A 50 43.93 3.53 -18.26
C PRO A 50 44.08 3.03 -16.82
N TRP A 51 43.00 2.54 -16.21
CA TRP A 51 42.98 2.01 -14.85
C TRP A 51 43.04 0.48 -14.77
N LEU A 52 42.73 -0.19 -15.88
CA LEU A 52 42.84 -1.63 -16.11
C LEU A 52 44.15 -2.01 -16.82
N ASP A 53 44.77 -1.07 -17.53
CA ASP A 53 46.02 -1.30 -18.27
C ASP A 53 47.15 -1.74 -17.32
N GLY A 54 47.91 -2.74 -17.75
CA GLY A 54 48.92 -3.41 -16.91
C GLY A 54 48.39 -4.25 -15.73
N LYS A 55 47.08 -4.34 -15.49
CA LYS A 55 46.51 -5.18 -14.40
C LYS A 55 46.10 -6.56 -14.87
N SER A 56 46.32 -7.57 -14.03
CA SER A 56 45.82 -8.92 -14.29
C SER A 56 44.28 -8.98 -14.24
N ALA A 57 43.68 -9.95 -14.92
CA ALA A 57 42.22 -10.15 -14.87
C ALA A 57 41.70 -10.34 -13.43
N TYR A 58 42.52 -10.92 -12.53
CA TYR A 58 42.21 -11.06 -11.11
C TYR A 58 42.22 -9.72 -10.35
N GLU A 59 43.21 -8.84 -10.62
CA GLU A 59 43.26 -7.47 -10.08
C GLU A 59 42.01 -6.67 -10.49
N ALA A 60 41.63 -6.74 -11.77
CA ALA A 60 40.42 -6.10 -12.30
C ALA A 60 39.14 -6.59 -11.62
N LEU A 61 38.93 -7.91 -11.55
CA LEU A 61 37.79 -8.53 -10.85
C LEU A 61 37.72 -8.13 -9.38
N LYS A 62 38.86 -8.13 -8.69
CA LYS A 62 38.96 -7.75 -7.27
C LYS A 62 38.61 -6.27 -7.04
N ALA A 63 38.95 -5.41 -8.00
CA ALA A 63 38.66 -3.98 -7.91
C ALA A 63 37.20 -3.64 -8.30
N VAL A 64 36.61 -4.33 -9.28
CA VAL A 64 35.17 -4.28 -9.57
C VAL A 64 34.36 -4.80 -8.37
N GLY A 65 34.78 -5.92 -7.76
CA GLY A 65 34.17 -6.44 -6.54
C GLY A 65 34.21 -5.44 -5.37
N LYS A 66 35.35 -4.76 -5.16
CA LYS A 66 35.46 -3.67 -4.18
C LYS A 66 34.51 -2.51 -4.50
N LEU A 67 34.37 -2.10 -5.77
CA LEU A 67 33.44 -1.03 -6.18
C LEU A 67 31.98 -1.42 -5.94
N LEU A 68 31.59 -2.66 -6.23
CA LEU A 68 30.25 -3.18 -5.95
C LEU A 68 29.96 -3.23 -4.43
N ILE A 69 30.91 -3.70 -3.63
CA ILE A 69 30.80 -3.70 -2.16
C ILE A 69 30.72 -2.27 -1.61
N CYS A 70 31.51 -1.34 -2.15
CA CYS A 70 31.51 0.06 -1.73
C CYS A 70 30.19 0.75 -2.10
N SER A 71 29.68 0.53 -3.32
CA SER A 71 28.37 1.02 -3.79
C SER A 71 27.22 0.45 -2.95
N PHE A 72 27.23 -0.85 -2.64
CA PHE A 72 26.25 -1.49 -1.76
C PHE A 72 26.31 -0.93 -0.32
N SER A 73 27.52 -0.72 0.20
CA SER A 73 27.74 -0.12 1.53
C SER A 73 27.26 1.33 1.57
N LEU A 74 27.56 2.13 0.54
CA LEU A 74 27.11 3.51 0.40
C LEU A 74 25.59 3.59 0.28
N HIS A 75 24.96 2.71 -0.50
CA HIS A 75 23.49 2.63 -0.59
C HIS A 75 22.87 2.27 0.77
N ARG A 76 23.48 1.39 1.56
CA ARG A 76 23.01 1.10 2.93
C ARG A 76 23.18 2.30 3.85
N VAL A 77 24.32 2.99 3.82
CA VAL A 77 24.56 4.21 4.62
C VAL A 77 23.57 5.31 4.23
N CYS A 78 23.35 5.57 2.94
CA CYS A 78 22.34 6.52 2.48
C CYS A 78 20.92 6.14 2.90
N GLY A 79 20.58 4.84 2.93
CA GLY A 79 19.32 4.35 3.48
C GLY A 79 19.17 4.64 4.98
N VAL A 80 20.23 4.43 5.77
CA VAL A 80 20.24 4.73 7.21
C VAL A 80 20.15 6.24 7.49
N VAL A 81 20.77 7.08 6.65
CA VAL A 81 20.72 8.54 6.75
C VAL A 81 19.36 9.12 6.31
N ARG A 82 18.67 8.48 5.37
CA ARG A 82 17.31 8.87 4.91
C ARG A 82 16.18 8.29 5.77
N GLY A 83 16.44 7.22 6.51
CA GLY A 83 15.50 6.56 7.40
C GLY A 83 15.50 7.11 8.84
N PRO A 84 14.94 6.37 9.81
CA PRO A 84 14.84 6.78 11.23
C PRO A 84 16.18 6.84 12.00
N GLY A 85 17.32 6.88 11.29
CA GLY A 85 18.66 7.03 11.85
C GLY A 85 19.32 5.72 12.32
N VAL A 86 20.61 5.82 12.66
CA VAL A 86 21.49 4.68 12.99
C VAL A 86 20.92 3.83 14.13
N LYS A 87 20.32 4.44 15.16
CA LYS A 87 19.75 3.73 16.32
C LYS A 87 18.63 2.78 15.91
N ALA A 88 17.70 3.24 15.07
CA ALA A 88 16.59 2.42 14.60
C ALA A 88 17.08 1.28 13.69
N TYR A 89 18.01 1.57 12.78
CA TYR A 89 18.64 0.54 11.93
C TYR A 89 19.36 -0.56 12.73
N VAL A 90 20.10 -0.19 13.78
CA VAL A 90 20.75 -1.17 14.68
C VAL A 90 19.71 -2.04 15.39
N ILE A 91 18.60 -1.45 15.86
CA ILE A 91 17.49 -2.19 16.47
C ILE A 91 16.85 -3.14 15.46
N GLU A 92 16.50 -2.69 14.25
CA GLU A 92 15.91 -3.53 13.20
C GLU A 92 16.83 -4.68 12.77
N ALA A 93 18.13 -4.44 12.65
CA ALA A 93 19.12 -5.46 12.31
C ALA A 93 19.36 -6.47 13.45
N ALA A 94 19.34 -6.01 14.71
CA ALA A 94 19.59 -6.87 15.88
C ALA A 94 18.34 -7.63 16.34
N MET A 95 17.13 -7.08 16.21
CA MET A 95 15.92 -7.70 16.76
C MET A 95 15.62 -9.12 16.23
N PRO A 96 15.83 -9.46 14.94
CA PRO A 96 15.67 -10.83 14.45
C PRO A 96 16.61 -11.83 15.13
N LEU A 97 17.80 -11.40 15.58
CA LEU A 97 18.74 -12.23 16.34
C LEU A 97 18.36 -12.30 17.82
N LEU A 98 17.99 -11.16 18.43
CA LEU A 98 17.54 -11.10 19.82
C LEU A 98 16.28 -11.96 20.05
N LYS A 99 15.34 -11.98 19.10
CA LYS A 99 14.15 -12.86 19.10
C LYS A 99 14.45 -14.36 18.98
N ARG A 100 15.71 -14.76 18.73
CA ARG A 100 16.15 -16.17 18.75
C ARG A 100 16.75 -16.60 20.09
N LEU A 101 17.01 -15.68 21.01
CA LEU A 101 17.50 -16.03 22.35
C LEU A 101 16.40 -16.79 23.12
N PRO A 102 16.68 -17.95 23.75
CA PRO A 102 15.65 -18.77 24.39
C PRO A 102 14.83 -18.02 25.46
N VAL A 103 15.46 -17.10 26.19
CA VAL A 103 14.79 -16.25 27.19
C VAL A 103 13.77 -15.31 26.54
N VAL A 104 14.11 -14.71 25.40
CA VAL A 104 13.22 -13.81 24.65
C VAL A 104 12.10 -14.59 23.97
N GLN A 105 12.39 -15.78 23.45
CA GLN A 105 11.36 -16.68 22.91
C GLN A 105 10.34 -17.07 23.98
N LYS A 106 10.80 -17.51 25.15
CA LYS A 106 9.93 -17.84 26.29
C LYS A 106 9.02 -16.66 26.66
N GLN A 107 9.58 -15.46 26.81
CA GLN A 107 8.80 -14.25 27.13
C GLN A 107 7.78 -13.88 26.04
N LEU A 108 8.14 -14.04 24.75
CA LEU A 108 7.22 -13.83 23.62
C LEU A 108 6.09 -14.84 23.62
N ASP A 109 6.35 -16.11 23.92
CA ASP A 109 5.35 -17.17 23.93
C ASP A 109 4.42 -17.08 25.16
N GLU A 110 4.95 -16.68 26.32
CA GLU A 110 4.15 -16.29 27.49
C GLU A 110 3.22 -15.10 27.17
N SER A 111 3.76 -14.06 26.51
CA SER A 111 2.98 -12.88 26.08
C SER A 111 1.88 -13.27 25.08
N ARG A 112 2.22 -14.09 24.07
CA ARG A 112 1.26 -14.64 23.09
C ARG A 112 0.16 -15.46 23.76
N LYS A 113 0.52 -16.27 24.77
CA LYS A 113 -0.44 -17.08 25.52
C LYS A 113 -1.40 -16.21 26.34
N SER A 114 -0.91 -15.15 26.99
CA SER A 114 -1.76 -14.16 27.66
C SER A 114 -2.71 -13.50 26.67
N VAL A 115 -2.19 -12.90 25.60
CA VAL A 115 -3.00 -12.23 24.56
C VAL A 115 -4.05 -13.16 23.97
N ARG A 116 -3.71 -14.43 23.70
CA ARG A 116 -4.68 -15.44 23.23
C ARG A 116 -5.76 -15.72 24.27
N SER A 117 -5.39 -15.83 25.55
CA SER A 117 -6.33 -16.06 26.66
C SER A 117 -7.26 -14.87 26.87
N ASP A 118 -6.74 -13.65 26.81
CA ASP A 118 -7.49 -12.41 26.95
C ASP A 118 -8.43 -12.19 25.77
N LEU A 119 -7.98 -12.49 24.54
CA LEU A 119 -8.81 -12.44 23.34
C LEU A 119 -9.92 -13.50 23.39
N ALA A 120 -9.60 -14.74 23.80
CA ALA A 120 -10.62 -15.78 23.98
C ALA A 120 -11.66 -15.39 25.04
N ARG A 121 -11.22 -14.88 26.20
CA ARG A 121 -12.09 -14.37 27.27
C ARG A 121 -12.96 -13.20 26.80
N THR A 122 -12.47 -12.35 25.90
CA THR A 122 -13.19 -11.16 25.44
C THR A 122 -14.16 -11.47 24.29
N LEU A 123 -13.75 -12.30 23.32
CA LEU A 123 -14.55 -12.62 22.14
C LEU A 123 -15.51 -13.80 22.32
N LEU A 124 -15.20 -14.74 23.23
CA LEU A 124 -15.97 -15.99 23.37
C LEU A 124 -16.86 -16.04 24.62
N LYS A 125 -16.76 -15.06 25.55
CA LYS A 125 -17.51 -15.03 26.83
C LYS A 125 -19.03 -15.24 26.71
N ASP A 126 -19.60 -14.89 25.57
CA ASP A 126 -21.03 -14.91 25.31
C ASP A 126 -21.42 -15.90 24.19
N LEU A 127 -20.47 -16.71 23.71
CA LEU A 127 -20.69 -17.72 22.68
C LEU A 127 -20.82 -19.10 23.32
N THR A 128 -22.05 -19.61 23.42
CA THR A 128 -22.36 -20.82 24.20
C THR A 128 -22.34 -22.13 23.42
N GLN A 129 -22.39 -22.09 22.08
CA GLN A 129 -22.48 -23.27 21.22
C GLN A 129 -21.72 -23.09 19.88
N PRO A 130 -20.38 -23.26 19.87
CA PRO A 130 -19.64 -23.37 18.61
C PRO A 130 -20.14 -24.59 17.82
N ARG A 131 -20.24 -24.44 16.50
CA ARG A 131 -20.51 -25.53 15.55
C ARG A 131 -19.28 -25.63 14.65
N ASP A 132 -18.50 -26.69 14.83
CA ASP A 132 -17.18 -26.91 14.21
C ASP A 132 -17.20 -27.95 13.09
N ALA A 133 -18.31 -28.66 12.91
CA ALA A 133 -18.58 -29.58 11.81
C ALA A 133 -19.91 -29.26 11.10
N LEU A 134 -20.05 -29.74 9.86
CA LEU A 134 -21.34 -29.76 9.16
C LEU A 134 -22.28 -30.75 9.88
N PRO A 135 -23.57 -30.42 10.06
CA PRO A 135 -24.52 -31.35 10.67
C PRO A 135 -24.84 -32.50 9.71
N GLU A 136 -25.02 -33.71 10.25
CA GLU A 136 -25.40 -34.91 9.47
C GLU A 136 -26.76 -34.78 8.77
N ARG A 137 -27.62 -33.87 9.27
CA ARG A 137 -28.95 -33.57 8.74
C ARG A 137 -29.15 -32.06 8.68
N GLY A 138 -29.81 -31.59 7.63
CA GLY A 138 -30.15 -30.17 7.48
C GLY A 138 -31.08 -29.69 8.59
N MET A 139 -30.79 -28.52 9.16
CA MET A 139 -31.66 -27.84 10.13
C MET A 139 -32.93 -27.33 9.44
N PRO A 140 -34.13 -27.56 9.98
CA PRO A 140 -35.37 -26.96 9.48
C PRO A 140 -35.30 -25.43 9.46
N SER A 141 -35.90 -24.79 8.45
CA SER A 141 -35.82 -23.34 8.26
C SER A 141 -36.29 -22.53 9.47
N GLU A 142 -37.36 -22.94 10.14
CA GLU A 142 -37.86 -22.26 11.35
C GLU A 142 -36.90 -22.34 12.54
N GLU A 143 -36.20 -23.47 12.71
CA GLU A 143 -35.18 -23.63 13.75
C GLU A 143 -33.96 -22.74 13.44
N LEU A 144 -33.55 -22.69 12.18
CA LEU A 144 -32.48 -21.80 11.73
C LEU A 144 -32.85 -20.33 11.92
N LEU A 145 -34.07 -19.92 11.60
CA LEU A 145 -34.57 -18.55 11.80
C LEU A 145 -34.70 -18.21 13.30
N ALA A 146 -35.05 -19.17 14.16
CA ALA A 146 -35.02 -18.98 15.61
C ALA A 146 -33.58 -18.73 16.12
N LEU A 147 -32.62 -19.56 15.68
CA LEU A 147 -31.20 -19.39 16.01
C LEU A 147 -30.62 -18.05 15.51
N MET A 148 -31.01 -17.60 14.30
CA MET A 148 -30.56 -16.31 13.78
C MET A 148 -31.16 -15.14 14.57
N ARG A 149 -32.42 -15.23 15.02
CA ARG A 149 -33.05 -14.22 15.90
C ARG A 149 -32.35 -14.11 17.24
N GLU A 150 -31.98 -15.24 17.86
CA GLU A 150 -31.21 -15.28 19.11
C GLU A 150 -29.84 -14.58 18.95
N ARG A 151 -29.08 -14.93 17.90
CA ARG A 151 -27.77 -14.33 17.60
C ARG A 151 -27.87 -12.83 17.29
N HIS A 152 -28.86 -12.43 16.51
CA HIS A 152 -29.10 -11.01 16.21
C HIS A 152 -29.41 -10.20 17.49
N ALA A 153 -30.20 -10.76 18.42
CA ALA A 153 -30.43 -10.14 19.72
C ALA A 153 -29.16 -10.07 20.59
N LEU A 154 -28.30 -11.09 20.54
CA LEU A 154 -27.01 -11.13 21.22
C LEU A 154 -26.06 -10.02 20.74
N ASP A 155 -25.95 -9.81 19.43
CA ASP A 155 -25.07 -8.79 18.86
C ASP A 155 -25.63 -7.38 19.07
N ARG A 156 -26.95 -7.21 18.92
CA ARG A 156 -27.63 -5.91 19.09
C ARG A 156 -27.42 -5.28 20.46
N ARG A 157 -27.34 -6.08 21.53
CA ARG A 157 -27.20 -5.58 22.91
C ARG A 157 -25.88 -4.85 23.19
N TYR A 158 -24.86 -4.99 22.32
CA TYR A 158 -23.56 -4.35 22.52
C TYR A 158 -23.51 -2.91 22.02
N TRP A 159 -24.39 -2.51 21.10
CA TRP A 159 -24.35 -1.20 20.45
C TRP A 159 -25.67 -0.42 20.51
N ALA A 160 -26.80 -1.09 20.79
CA ALA A 160 -28.12 -0.45 20.78
C ALA A 160 -28.34 0.63 21.86
N ASP A 161 -27.46 0.77 22.84
CA ASP A 161 -27.50 1.83 23.85
C ASP A 161 -26.65 3.07 23.47
N GLY A 162 -26.04 3.08 22.27
CA GLY A 162 -25.27 4.20 21.74
C GLY A 162 -23.89 4.40 22.38
N LYS A 163 -23.40 3.49 23.23
CA LYS A 163 -22.11 3.65 23.93
C LYS A 163 -20.89 3.15 23.14
N VAL A 164 -21.08 2.71 21.89
CA VAL A 164 -20.00 2.26 21.02
C VAL A 164 -19.58 3.39 20.08
N THR A 165 -18.32 3.79 20.14
CA THR A 165 -17.74 4.77 19.21
C THR A 165 -17.61 4.16 17.81
N GLY A 166 -18.30 4.76 16.83
CA GLY A 166 -18.30 4.25 15.44
C GLY A 166 -19.01 2.91 15.35
N ALA A 167 -18.45 1.97 14.57
CA ALA A 167 -18.98 0.64 14.25
C ALA A 167 -20.34 0.63 13.52
N ILE A 168 -21.39 1.22 14.09
CA ILE A 168 -22.75 1.30 13.54
C ILE A 168 -23.12 2.78 13.37
N TYR A 169 -23.20 3.26 12.12
CA TYR A 169 -23.30 4.69 11.83
C TYR A 169 -24.73 5.26 11.79
N HIS A 170 -25.76 4.43 11.63
CA HIS A 170 -27.16 4.88 11.56
C HIS A 170 -28.04 4.24 12.64
N GLY A 171 -28.03 2.90 12.78
CA GLY A 171 -28.64 2.16 13.90
C GLY A 171 -30.18 2.19 14.04
N GLU A 172 -30.89 3.02 13.27
CA GLU A 172 -32.34 3.12 13.34
C GLU A 172 -33.04 1.91 12.71
N ALA A 173 -34.10 1.42 13.38
CA ALA A 173 -34.77 0.18 13.00
C ALA A 173 -35.43 0.24 11.61
N GLU A 174 -36.12 1.35 11.30
CA GLU A 174 -36.79 1.54 10.00
C GLU A 174 -35.79 1.56 8.83
N HIS A 175 -34.68 2.29 9.00
CA HIS A 175 -33.60 2.33 8.01
C HIS A 175 -32.97 0.94 7.81
N MET A 176 -32.66 0.23 8.90
CA MET A 176 -32.08 -1.11 8.83
C MET A 176 -33.03 -2.13 8.20
N GLU A 177 -34.34 -2.04 8.46
CA GLU A 177 -35.36 -2.87 7.81
C GLU A 177 -35.42 -2.61 6.30
N LEU A 178 -35.45 -1.33 5.89
CA LEU A 178 -35.43 -0.95 4.48
C LEU A 178 -34.18 -1.50 3.76
N VAL A 179 -32.99 -1.31 4.33
CA VAL A 179 -31.73 -1.83 3.78
C VAL A 179 -31.75 -3.36 3.69
N GLY A 180 -32.24 -4.05 4.73
CA GLY A 180 -32.38 -5.51 4.74
C GLY A 180 -33.34 -6.03 3.67
N ARG A 181 -34.47 -5.34 3.45
CA ARG A 181 -35.43 -5.66 2.39
C ARG A 181 -34.85 -5.45 1.00
N VAL A 182 -34.13 -4.35 0.77
CA VAL A 182 -33.44 -4.10 -0.52
C VAL A 182 -32.36 -5.15 -0.76
N TYR A 183 -31.53 -5.46 0.23
CA TYR A 183 -30.53 -6.53 0.12
C TYR A 183 -31.17 -7.87 -0.26
N GLY A 184 -32.29 -8.25 0.38
CA GLY A 184 -33.02 -9.47 0.06
C GLY A 184 -33.49 -9.58 -1.39
N MET A 185 -33.78 -8.45 -2.07
CA MET A 185 -34.14 -8.43 -3.49
C MET A 185 -32.94 -8.69 -4.42
N PHE A 186 -31.72 -8.31 -4.00
CA PHE A 186 -30.51 -8.35 -4.82
C PHE A 186 -29.43 -9.34 -4.36
N ALA A 187 -29.69 -10.14 -3.32
CA ALA A 187 -28.70 -11.00 -2.65
C ALA A 187 -27.99 -12.04 -3.55
N PHE A 188 -28.58 -12.40 -4.69
CA PHE A 188 -28.04 -13.37 -5.64
C PHE A 188 -27.51 -12.77 -6.95
N PHE A 189 -27.42 -11.43 -7.05
CA PHE A 189 -26.92 -10.73 -8.23
C PHE A 189 -25.39 -10.56 -8.12
N ASN A 190 -24.67 -10.83 -9.21
CA ASN A 190 -23.21 -10.77 -9.23
C ASN A 190 -22.72 -9.75 -10.28
N PRO A 191 -22.17 -8.58 -9.88
CA PRO A 191 -21.71 -7.54 -10.82
C PRO A 191 -20.71 -7.98 -11.89
N LEU A 192 -20.06 -9.14 -11.74
CA LEU A 192 -19.23 -9.78 -12.78
C LEU A 192 -20.02 -10.08 -14.06
N HIS A 193 -21.32 -10.39 -13.95
CA HIS A 193 -22.22 -10.69 -15.06
C HIS A 193 -23.13 -9.48 -15.35
N ALA A 194 -22.51 -8.36 -15.72
CA ALA A 194 -23.18 -7.06 -15.93
C ALA A 194 -24.22 -7.07 -17.06
N ASP A 195 -24.15 -8.04 -17.97
CA ASP A 195 -25.12 -8.34 -19.03
C ASP A 195 -26.40 -9.00 -18.49
N LEU A 196 -26.28 -9.88 -17.48
CA LEU A 196 -27.40 -10.51 -16.78
C LEU A 196 -28.02 -9.62 -15.69
N HIS A 197 -27.26 -8.63 -15.21
CA HIS A 197 -27.63 -7.79 -14.07
C HIS A 197 -27.54 -6.27 -14.37
N PRO A 198 -28.23 -5.78 -15.42
CA PRO A 198 -28.10 -4.39 -15.86
C PRO A 198 -28.57 -3.36 -14.82
N ALA A 199 -29.56 -3.70 -13.99
CA ALA A 199 -30.04 -2.84 -12.91
C ALA A 199 -29.00 -2.68 -11.79
N THR A 200 -28.33 -3.75 -11.38
CA THR A 200 -27.22 -3.70 -10.40
C THR A 200 -26.07 -2.86 -10.95
N ARG A 201 -25.66 -3.09 -12.20
CA ARG A 201 -24.64 -2.29 -12.90
C ARG A 201 -25.02 -0.80 -12.98
N GLN A 202 -26.30 -0.49 -13.15
CA GLN A 202 -26.80 0.89 -13.14
C GLN A 202 -26.70 1.52 -11.74
N MET A 203 -27.14 0.82 -10.69
CA MET A 203 -27.02 1.31 -9.31
C MET A 203 -25.56 1.59 -8.91
N ASP A 204 -24.61 0.71 -9.26
CA ASP A 204 -23.18 0.92 -9.02
C ASP A 204 -22.68 2.22 -9.68
N ALA A 205 -23.04 2.43 -10.95
CA ALA A 205 -22.67 3.63 -11.70
C ALA A 205 -23.35 4.91 -11.18
N GLU A 206 -24.60 4.81 -10.71
CA GLU A 206 -25.34 5.91 -10.10
C GLU A 206 -24.75 6.31 -8.75
N VAL A 207 -24.36 5.38 -7.90
CA VAL A 207 -23.69 5.69 -6.61
C VAL A 207 -22.33 6.36 -6.85
N VAL A 208 -21.54 5.89 -7.81
CA VAL A 208 -20.30 6.57 -8.23
C VAL A 208 -20.60 7.98 -8.74
N GLY A 209 -21.57 8.14 -9.64
CA GLY A 209 -21.93 9.44 -10.22
C GLY A 209 -22.57 10.43 -9.24
N MET A 210 -23.28 9.96 -8.21
CA MET A 210 -23.77 10.78 -7.11
C MET A 210 -22.63 11.20 -6.18
N THR A 211 -21.72 10.29 -5.85
CA THR A 211 -20.55 10.58 -5.00
C THR A 211 -19.61 11.57 -5.67
N LEU A 212 -19.30 11.40 -6.96
CA LEU A 212 -18.48 12.38 -7.71
C LEU A 212 -19.12 13.77 -7.71
N ARG A 213 -20.44 13.88 -7.90
CA ARG A 213 -21.16 15.16 -7.81
C ARG A 213 -21.16 15.76 -6.41
N LEU A 214 -21.26 14.93 -5.36
CA LEU A 214 -21.17 15.37 -3.97
C LEU A 214 -19.78 15.96 -3.62
N PHE A 215 -18.73 15.49 -4.29
CA PHE A 215 -17.33 15.90 -4.14
C PHE A 215 -16.86 16.91 -5.21
N ASN A 216 -17.78 17.57 -5.92
CA ASN A 216 -17.48 18.59 -6.94
C ASN A 216 -16.56 18.08 -8.08
N GLY A 217 -16.71 16.81 -8.49
CA GLY A 217 -15.90 16.16 -9.52
C GLY A 217 -15.84 16.92 -10.85
N THR A 218 -14.63 17.01 -11.41
CA THR A 218 -14.29 17.70 -12.66
C THR A 218 -14.74 16.94 -13.91
N ASP A 219 -14.73 17.61 -15.07
CA ASP A 219 -14.95 16.96 -16.37
C ASP A 219 -13.89 15.88 -16.61
N GLY A 220 -14.32 14.62 -16.68
CA GLY A 220 -13.44 13.45 -16.79
C GLY A 220 -13.17 12.72 -15.47
N ALA A 221 -13.64 13.23 -14.33
CA ALA A 221 -13.58 12.51 -13.06
C ALA A 221 -14.39 11.20 -13.15
N CYS A 222 -13.80 10.11 -12.65
CA CYS A 222 -14.39 8.77 -12.68
C CYS A 222 -14.09 8.01 -11.38
N GLY A 223 -14.82 6.93 -11.12
CA GLY A 223 -14.58 6.07 -9.98
C GLY A 223 -15.07 4.64 -10.22
N ALA A 224 -14.87 3.79 -9.23
CA ALA A 224 -15.39 2.44 -9.16
C ALA A 224 -15.91 2.15 -7.75
N PHE A 225 -16.95 1.32 -7.65
CA PHE A 225 -17.43 0.83 -6.37
C PHE A 225 -16.44 -0.21 -5.79
N THR A 226 -16.30 -0.26 -4.47
CA THR A 226 -15.40 -1.20 -3.77
C THR A 226 -16.09 -1.77 -2.53
N THR A 227 -15.54 -2.85 -1.97
CA THR A 227 -16.04 -3.49 -0.75
C THR A 227 -15.85 -2.66 0.52
N GLY A 228 -15.09 -1.56 0.47
CA GLY A 228 -14.91 -0.62 1.57
C GLY A 228 -13.59 0.15 1.51
N GLY A 229 -13.40 1.07 2.46
CA GLY A 229 -12.27 2.03 2.45
C GLY A 229 -10.87 1.40 2.36
N THR A 230 -10.66 0.20 2.94
CA THR A 230 -9.38 -0.52 2.77
C THR A 230 -9.11 -0.90 1.32
N GLU A 231 -10.12 -1.38 0.58
CA GLU A 231 -9.96 -1.70 -0.84
C GLU A 231 -9.78 -0.43 -1.68
N SER A 232 -10.53 0.64 -1.39
CA SER A 232 -10.34 1.95 -2.04
C SER A 232 -8.90 2.47 -1.91
N ILE A 233 -8.31 2.36 -0.71
CA ILE A 233 -6.90 2.74 -0.46
C ILE A 233 -5.94 1.81 -1.21
N LEU A 234 -6.17 0.48 -1.18
CA LEU A 234 -5.34 -0.49 -1.92
C LEU A 234 -5.35 -0.19 -3.43
N MET A 235 -6.53 0.03 -4.02
CA MET A 235 -6.68 0.29 -5.45
C MET A 235 -6.08 1.64 -5.85
N SER A 236 -6.21 2.68 -5.01
CA SER A 236 -5.55 3.97 -5.23
C SER A 236 -4.03 3.85 -5.20
N MET A 237 -3.47 3.18 -4.20
CA MET A 237 -2.01 2.94 -4.08
C MET A 237 -1.46 2.13 -5.27
N LYS A 238 -2.19 1.10 -5.70
CA LYS A 238 -1.87 0.34 -6.93
C LYS A 238 -1.90 1.24 -8.16
N ALA A 239 -2.92 2.10 -8.31
CA ALA A 239 -3.05 3.00 -9.45
C ALA A 239 -1.88 3.99 -9.54
N TYR A 240 -1.49 4.64 -8.44
CA TYR A 240 -0.32 5.54 -8.44
C TYR A 240 1.00 4.82 -8.71
N ARG A 241 1.17 3.58 -8.21
CA ARG A 241 2.33 2.74 -8.54
C ARG A 241 2.41 2.46 -10.04
N ASP A 242 1.32 1.98 -10.63
CA ASP A 242 1.27 1.57 -12.04
C ASP A 242 1.39 2.79 -12.98
N TRP A 243 0.79 3.92 -12.61
CA TRP A 243 0.98 5.22 -13.27
C TRP A 243 2.44 5.69 -13.19
N GLY A 244 3.05 5.64 -12.00
CA GLY A 244 4.45 6.02 -11.79
C GLY A 244 5.42 5.17 -12.62
N ALA A 245 5.19 3.87 -12.71
CA ALA A 245 5.96 2.98 -13.58
C ALA A 245 5.74 3.30 -15.07
N LYS A 246 4.49 3.46 -15.53
CA LYS A 246 4.16 3.66 -16.95
C LYS A 246 4.56 5.05 -17.48
N VAL A 247 4.20 6.10 -16.75
CA VAL A 247 4.33 7.51 -17.17
C VAL A 247 5.67 8.09 -16.74
N ARG A 248 6.09 7.83 -15.49
CA ARG A 248 7.31 8.45 -14.90
C ARG A 248 8.52 7.51 -14.85
N ARG A 249 8.38 6.25 -15.30
CA ARG A 249 9.45 5.23 -15.37
C ARG A 249 10.13 4.97 -14.02
N ILE A 250 9.32 4.91 -12.95
CA ILE A 250 9.79 4.67 -11.58
C ILE A 250 9.64 3.18 -11.24
N ASP A 251 10.78 2.48 -11.11
CA ASP A 251 10.81 1.05 -10.75
C ASP A 251 10.71 0.79 -9.24
N LYS A 252 11.03 1.79 -8.40
CA LYS A 252 11.04 1.70 -6.93
C LYS A 252 10.23 2.86 -6.32
N PRO A 253 8.90 2.86 -6.46
CA PRO A 253 8.07 3.98 -6.08
C PRO A 253 7.98 4.14 -4.56
N ASN A 254 7.88 5.40 -4.12
CA ASN A 254 7.50 5.72 -2.74
C ASN A 254 6.24 6.59 -2.69
N VAL A 255 5.54 6.54 -1.56
CA VAL A 255 4.38 7.40 -1.27
C VAL A 255 4.59 8.05 0.09
N VAL A 256 4.32 9.36 0.18
CA VAL A 256 4.46 10.12 1.43
C VAL A 256 3.09 10.27 2.09
N VAL A 257 2.97 9.84 3.35
CA VAL A 257 1.72 9.84 4.14
C VAL A 257 1.98 10.43 5.52
N CYS A 258 0.96 10.94 6.22
CA CYS A 258 1.11 11.26 7.65
C CYS A 258 1.23 9.98 8.50
N ALA A 259 1.91 10.06 9.64
CA ALA A 259 1.96 8.97 10.62
C ALA A 259 0.58 8.58 11.18
N THR A 260 -0.41 9.48 11.09
CA THR A 260 -1.81 9.28 11.48
C THR A 260 -2.70 8.70 10.37
N ALA A 261 -2.18 8.54 9.15
CA ALA A 261 -2.93 7.98 8.03
C ALA A 261 -3.34 6.51 8.27
N HIS A 262 -4.42 6.07 7.64
CA HIS A 262 -5.02 4.76 7.91
C HIS A 262 -4.06 3.58 7.63
N ALA A 263 -4.06 2.56 8.49
CA ALA A 263 -3.14 1.41 8.40
C ALA A 263 -3.28 0.57 7.09
N ALA A 264 -4.31 0.84 6.28
CA ALA A 264 -4.40 0.30 4.91
C ALA A 264 -3.26 0.78 4.00
N PHE A 265 -2.66 1.97 4.24
CA PHE A 265 -1.48 2.42 3.49
C PHE A 265 -0.25 1.54 3.75
N ASP A 266 -0.02 1.10 5.00
CA ASP A 266 1.03 0.12 5.33
C ASP A 266 0.77 -1.24 4.67
N LYS A 267 -0.49 -1.69 4.64
CA LYS A 267 -0.91 -2.92 3.95
C LYS A 267 -0.66 -2.82 2.44
N ALA A 268 -1.05 -1.70 1.81
CA ALA A 268 -0.84 -1.44 0.39
C ALA A 268 0.65 -1.41 0.02
N ALA A 269 1.46 -0.76 0.85
CA ALA A 269 2.92 -0.70 0.69
C ALA A 269 3.55 -2.09 0.64
N GLN A 270 3.17 -2.96 1.59
CA GLN A 270 3.63 -4.35 1.66
C GLN A 270 3.13 -5.19 0.47
N TYR A 271 1.84 -5.07 0.10
CA TYR A 271 1.24 -5.88 -0.97
C TYR A 271 1.78 -5.50 -2.37
N PHE A 272 2.08 -4.23 -2.60
CA PHE A 272 2.38 -3.72 -3.94
C PHE A 272 3.85 -3.33 -4.16
N GLY A 273 4.70 -3.45 -3.14
CA GLY A 273 6.14 -3.16 -3.24
C GLY A 273 6.44 -1.66 -3.28
N ILE A 274 5.69 -0.86 -2.53
CA ILE A 274 5.82 0.61 -2.48
C ILE A 274 6.53 0.99 -1.17
N GLU A 275 7.53 1.87 -1.23
CA GLU A 275 8.16 2.42 -0.02
C GLU A 275 7.23 3.45 0.63
N LEU A 276 6.76 3.21 1.85
CA LEU A 276 5.88 4.14 2.57
C LEU A 276 6.70 5.08 3.46
N ARG A 277 6.67 6.38 3.16
CA ARG A 277 7.39 7.41 3.92
C ARG A 277 6.43 8.16 4.85
N LYS A 278 6.59 7.97 6.15
CA LYS A 278 5.72 8.59 7.16
C LYS A 278 6.25 9.97 7.58
N ALA A 279 5.58 11.02 7.10
CA ALA A 279 5.68 12.36 7.67
C ALA A 279 5.15 12.36 9.11
N ARG A 280 5.56 13.37 9.88
CA ARG A 280 5.12 13.52 11.28
C ARG A 280 3.87 14.39 11.32
N ALA A 281 3.05 14.21 12.35
CA ALA A 281 2.05 15.20 12.70
C ALA A 281 2.71 16.46 13.30
N ASP A 282 2.05 17.61 13.16
CA ASP A 282 2.36 18.85 13.86
C ASP A 282 1.71 18.89 15.27
N ALA A 283 1.63 20.08 15.89
CA ALA A 283 1.05 20.21 17.23
C ALA A 283 -0.48 20.01 17.19
N GLU A 284 -1.10 20.41 16.08
CA GLU A 284 -2.53 20.37 15.76
C GLU A 284 -3.01 18.98 15.30
N GLN A 285 -2.11 17.99 15.24
CA GLN A 285 -2.35 16.62 14.76
C GLN A 285 -2.64 16.51 13.25
N ALA A 286 -2.32 17.56 12.47
CA ALA A 286 -2.32 17.54 11.01
C ALA A 286 -0.90 17.21 10.48
N VAL A 287 -0.76 16.96 9.18
CA VAL A 287 0.55 16.59 8.61
C VAL A 287 1.53 17.77 8.50
N ASP A 288 2.74 17.63 9.05
CA ASP A 288 3.81 18.62 8.90
C ASP A 288 4.29 18.70 7.44
N LEU A 289 3.76 19.68 6.72
CA LEU A 289 4.10 20.02 5.33
C LEU A 289 5.61 20.23 5.11
N ARG A 290 6.34 20.74 6.11
CA ARG A 290 7.81 20.88 6.02
C ARG A 290 8.49 19.52 6.07
N HIS A 291 7.92 18.55 6.80
CA HIS A 291 8.43 17.18 6.79
C HIS A 291 8.06 16.45 5.50
N VAL A 292 6.81 16.57 5.01
CA VAL A 292 6.39 16.01 3.71
C VAL A 292 7.37 16.43 2.61
N ARG A 293 7.68 17.73 2.51
CA ARG A 293 8.62 18.28 1.51
C ARG A 293 10.03 17.67 1.58
N ARG A 294 10.50 17.24 2.76
CA ARG A 294 11.82 16.58 2.92
C ARG A 294 11.81 15.09 2.54
N LEU A 295 10.63 14.48 2.45
CA LEU A 295 10.46 13.06 2.13
C LEU A 295 10.18 12.82 0.63
N ILE A 296 9.86 13.85 -0.13
CA ILE A 296 9.67 13.79 -1.59
C ILE A 296 11.03 13.62 -2.29
N ASP A 297 11.10 12.69 -3.25
CA ASP A 297 12.22 12.57 -4.19
C ASP A 297 11.73 12.21 -5.61
N SER A 298 12.66 11.88 -6.52
CA SER A 298 12.37 11.48 -7.89
C SER A 298 11.47 10.25 -8.02
N ASN A 299 11.41 9.40 -6.98
CA ASN A 299 10.65 8.15 -6.97
C ASN A 299 9.29 8.30 -6.27
N THR A 300 8.98 9.46 -5.68
CA THR A 300 7.67 9.70 -5.05
C THR A 300 6.59 9.68 -6.12
N VAL A 301 5.58 8.83 -6.02
CA VAL A 301 4.46 8.74 -6.98
C VAL A 301 3.20 9.46 -6.52
N ALA A 302 2.98 9.54 -5.20
CA ALA A 302 1.85 10.26 -4.62
C ALA A 302 2.14 10.81 -3.21
N LEU A 303 1.36 11.82 -2.82
CA LEU A 303 1.15 12.28 -1.46
C LEU A 303 -0.23 11.80 -0.97
N VAL A 304 -0.40 11.69 0.35
CA VAL A 304 -1.70 11.40 0.98
C VAL A 304 -2.01 12.44 2.05
N GLY A 305 -3.23 12.96 2.02
CA GLY A 305 -3.85 13.67 3.15
C GLY A 305 -5.14 12.96 3.59
N SER A 306 -5.56 13.17 4.83
CA SER A 306 -6.74 12.53 5.42
C SER A 306 -7.80 13.58 5.74
N ALA A 307 -9.07 13.30 5.45
CA ALA A 307 -10.17 14.22 5.65
C ALA A 307 -11.41 13.51 6.27
N PRO A 308 -11.42 13.31 7.60
CA PRO A 308 -10.30 13.44 8.53
C PRO A 308 -9.50 12.13 8.73
N GLN A 309 -8.36 12.21 9.40
CA GLN A 309 -7.65 11.04 9.93
C GLN A 309 -8.39 10.38 11.10
N TYR A 310 -8.38 9.04 11.14
CA TYR A 310 -9.10 8.24 12.14
C TYR A 310 -8.66 8.46 13.61
N PRO A 311 -7.35 8.54 13.94
CA PRO A 311 -6.91 8.68 15.34
C PRO A 311 -7.45 9.89 16.12
N THR A 312 -7.58 11.07 15.52
CA THR A 312 -7.99 12.31 16.23
C THR A 312 -9.11 13.10 15.55
N GLY A 313 -9.56 12.71 14.36
CA GLY A 313 -10.59 13.45 13.63
C GLY A 313 -10.11 14.76 12.99
N THR A 314 -8.79 15.00 12.94
CA THR A 314 -8.20 16.19 12.29
C THR A 314 -8.24 16.06 10.76
N VAL A 315 -8.56 17.15 10.05
CA VAL A 315 -8.44 17.23 8.59
C VAL A 315 -7.05 17.78 8.24
N ASP A 316 -6.31 17.08 7.39
CA ASP A 316 -4.99 17.54 6.91
C ASP A 316 -5.12 18.80 6.01
N PRO A 317 -4.07 19.63 5.86
CA PRO A 317 -4.02 20.77 4.94
C PRO A 317 -3.97 20.34 3.46
N ILE A 318 -5.09 19.83 2.95
CA ILE A 318 -5.22 19.22 1.62
C ILE A 318 -4.83 20.19 0.50
N GLU A 319 -5.24 21.45 0.55
CA GLU A 319 -4.90 22.47 -0.46
C GLU A 319 -3.37 22.64 -0.60
N ALA A 320 -2.67 22.75 0.53
CA ALA A 320 -1.22 22.89 0.55
C ALA A 320 -0.48 21.59 0.16
N LEU A 321 -1.07 20.42 0.43
CA LEU A 321 -0.62 19.14 -0.15
C LEU A 321 -0.83 19.10 -1.66
N GLY A 322 -1.95 19.61 -2.16
CA GLY A 322 -2.31 19.68 -3.58
C GLY A 322 -1.29 20.50 -4.35
N GLU A 323 -1.09 21.76 -3.95
CA GLU A 323 -0.04 22.59 -4.53
C GLU A 323 1.35 21.91 -4.48
N MET A 324 1.65 21.17 -3.40
CA MET A 324 2.92 20.45 -3.28
C MET A 324 3.02 19.27 -4.25
N ALA A 325 1.92 18.52 -4.45
CA ALA A 325 1.84 17.43 -5.41
C ALA A 325 2.04 17.94 -6.84
N ALA A 326 1.31 18.99 -7.23
CA ALA A 326 1.42 19.64 -8.53
C ALA A 326 2.84 20.18 -8.80
N ARG A 327 3.46 20.87 -7.83
CA ARG A 327 4.84 21.38 -7.95
C ARG A 327 5.90 20.29 -8.20
N HIS A 328 5.65 19.04 -7.81
CA HIS A 328 6.57 17.92 -8.02
C HIS A 328 6.11 16.94 -9.12
N GLY A 329 4.96 17.17 -9.76
CA GLY A 329 4.39 16.26 -10.75
C GLY A 329 4.08 14.87 -10.19
N VAL A 330 3.52 14.82 -8.97
CA VAL A 330 3.08 13.58 -8.28
C VAL A 330 1.58 13.65 -8.01
N GLY A 331 0.94 12.51 -7.76
CA GLY A 331 -0.48 12.47 -7.41
C GLY A 331 -0.77 12.96 -5.99
N LEU A 332 -2.02 13.34 -5.72
CA LEU A 332 -2.56 13.51 -4.37
C LEU A 332 -3.76 12.58 -4.19
N HIS A 333 -3.72 11.75 -3.14
CA HIS A 333 -4.88 11.01 -2.66
C HIS A 333 -5.43 11.67 -1.39
N VAL A 334 -6.74 11.83 -1.30
CA VAL A 334 -7.41 12.28 -0.07
C VAL A 334 -8.23 11.13 0.51
N ASP A 335 -7.83 10.66 1.69
CA ASP A 335 -8.57 9.64 2.43
C ASP A 335 -9.78 10.28 3.11
N CYS A 336 -10.91 10.28 2.39
CA CYS A 336 -12.22 10.69 2.89
C CYS A 336 -13.06 9.51 3.41
N CYS A 337 -12.49 8.33 3.72
CA CYS A 337 -13.29 7.16 4.08
C CYS A 337 -14.20 7.38 5.30
N LEU A 338 -13.77 8.22 6.26
CA LEU A 338 -14.56 8.58 7.44
C LEU A 338 -15.39 9.86 7.24
N GLY A 339 -14.81 10.89 6.61
CA GLY A 339 -15.46 12.21 6.49
C GLY A 339 -16.34 12.40 5.26
N GLY A 340 -16.31 11.48 4.29
CA GLY A 340 -16.84 11.71 2.95
C GLY A 340 -18.32 12.01 2.85
N PHE A 341 -19.13 11.44 3.74
CA PHE A 341 -20.58 11.72 3.85
C PHE A 341 -20.93 12.66 5.01
N LEU A 342 -19.93 13.37 5.58
CA LEU A 342 -20.08 14.39 6.61
C LEU A 342 -19.59 15.76 6.13
N LEU A 343 -18.35 15.86 5.64
CA LEU A 343 -17.71 17.13 5.26
C LEU A 343 -18.47 17.92 4.17
N PRO A 344 -19.03 17.31 3.10
CA PRO A 344 -19.83 18.03 2.11
C PRO A 344 -21.10 18.68 2.70
N PHE A 345 -21.64 18.09 3.78
CA PHE A 345 -22.83 18.58 4.48
C PHE A 345 -22.48 19.52 5.64
N ALA A 346 -21.30 19.39 6.24
CA ALA A 346 -20.85 20.22 7.36
C ALA A 346 -20.93 21.72 7.05
N ARG A 347 -20.47 22.15 5.86
CA ARG A 347 -20.59 23.55 5.41
C ARG A 347 -22.06 24.01 5.31
N LYS A 348 -22.96 23.15 4.79
CA LYS A 348 -24.40 23.45 4.69
C LYS A 348 -25.08 23.49 6.06
N ALA A 349 -24.57 22.73 7.03
CA ALA A 349 -25.00 22.72 8.42
C ALA A 349 -24.38 23.84 9.28
N GLY A 350 -23.64 24.78 8.67
CA GLY A 350 -23.07 25.95 9.37
C GLY A 350 -21.68 25.74 10.00
N PHE A 351 -21.05 24.58 9.81
CA PHE A 351 -19.70 24.32 10.31
C PHE A 351 -18.64 24.83 9.33
N SER A 352 -17.68 25.61 9.83
CA SER A 352 -16.48 26.00 9.08
C SER A 352 -15.53 24.81 8.93
N LEU A 353 -15.14 24.48 7.70
CA LEU A 353 -14.03 23.55 7.44
C LEU A 353 -12.73 24.34 7.27
N PRO A 354 -11.61 23.91 7.87
CA PRO A 354 -10.35 24.66 7.81
C PRO A 354 -9.70 24.63 6.42
N HIS A 355 -10.01 23.60 5.61
CA HIS A 355 -9.41 23.34 4.30
C HIS A 355 -10.48 22.82 3.32
N GLY A 356 -10.23 22.98 2.01
CA GLY A 356 -10.79 22.10 0.97
C GLY A 356 -10.40 20.64 1.19
N PHE A 357 -11.13 19.69 0.58
CA PHE A 357 -10.89 18.25 0.73
C PHE A 357 -11.33 17.40 -0.49
N ASP A 358 -11.91 18.02 -1.51
CA ASP A 358 -12.53 17.36 -2.66
C ASP A 358 -12.01 17.95 -3.98
N PHE A 359 -12.60 17.57 -5.12
CA PHE A 359 -12.14 18.00 -6.46
C PHE A 359 -12.25 19.51 -6.73
N SER A 360 -12.80 20.31 -5.80
CA SER A 360 -12.67 21.78 -5.85
C SER A 360 -11.24 22.27 -5.58
N VAL A 361 -10.39 21.45 -4.93
CA VAL A 361 -8.94 21.68 -4.87
C VAL A 361 -8.36 21.28 -6.22
N ARG A 362 -7.87 22.28 -6.97
CA ARG A 362 -7.47 22.17 -8.38
C ARG A 362 -6.47 21.03 -8.65
N GLU A 363 -5.63 20.70 -7.69
CA GLU A 363 -4.56 19.72 -7.81
C GLU A 363 -5.00 18.28 -7.47
N ILE A 364 -6.30 18.06 -7.22
CA ILE A 364 -6.93 16.73 -7.07
C ILE A 364 -7.58 16.24 -8.38
N GLY A 365 -8.04 17.18 -9.22
CA GLY A 365 -8.85 16.92 -10.43
C GLY A 365 -8.11 16.88 -11.76
#